data_AF-A0A242WAF6-F1
#
_entry.id   AF-A0A242WAF6-F1
#
_cell.length_a   1.000
_cell.length_b   1.000
_cell.length_c   1.000
_cell.angle_alpha   90.00
_cell.angle_beta   90.00
_cell.angle_gamma   90.00
#
_symmetry.space_group_name_H-M   'P 1'
#
loop_
_entity.id
_entity.type
_entity.pdbx_description
1 polymer ?
#
loop_
_entity_poly.entity_id
_entity_poly.type
_entity_poly.pdbx_seq_one_letter_code
_entity_poly.pdbx_strand_id
1 'polypeptide(L)'
;MTNPKEIIKKYNEFAEYLNSINLKEVLENHSIADIKLMNDKMSQIYFRRIEFEVREYINQPKNICPPIQTVVTNEQKFKQLIQKIGYLSDQEKVNLYEFLIMLREGETIAGLTRITRNAHKTNQIEKYLVEHGIADKYSIAICPGCSEHLTKPLSEELKKEYQKEIAENYYKHYCPECYNFLQYDDVENLDYKEYLVKK
;
A
#
# COMPACT_ATOMS: atom_id res chain seq x y z
N MET A 1 19.64 18.11 24.52
CA MET A 1 18.64 17.69 23.52
C MET A 1 19.31 17.69 22.17
N THR A 2 19.29 16.57 21.45
CA THR A 2 19.87 16.47 20.09
C THR A 2 19.02 17.30 19.12
N ASN A 3 19.65 18.17 18.34
CA ASN A 3 18.97 19.06 17.38
C ASN A 3 18.80 18.33 16.02
N PRO A 4 17.68 18.51 15.28
CA PRO A 4 17.56 18.04 13.89
C PRO A 4 18.78 18.28 13.00
N LYS A 5 19.45 19.44 13.12
CA LYS A 5 20.68 19.74 12.36
C LYS A 5 21.83 18.80 12.69
N GLU A 6 21.94 18.38 13.95
CA GLU A 6 22.97 17.46 14.43
C GLU A 6 22.70 16.03 13.90
N ILE A 7 21.43 15.60 13.87
CA ILE A 7 21.03 14.30 13.32
C ILE A 7 21.33 14.23 11.82
N ILE A 8 20.96 15.26 11.05
CA ILE A 8 21.25 15.34 9.61
C ILE A 8 22.75 15.31 9.36
N LYS A 9 23.52 16.07 10.15
CA LYS A 9 24.98 16.07 10.05
C LYS A 9 25.55 14.66 10.25
N LYS A 10 25.09 13.93 11.28
CA LYS A 10 25.56 12.57 11.56
C LYS A 10 25.15 11.56 10.49
N TYR A 11 23.96 11.71 9.91
CA TYR A 11 23.53 10.93 8.75
C TYR A 11 24.45 11.15 7.55
N ASN A 12 24.79 12.41 7.25
CA ASN A 12 25.72 12.74 6.17
C ASN A 12 27.13 12.22 6.44
N GLU A 13 27.66 12.38 7.66
CA GLU A 13 28.97 11.84 8.04
C GLU A 13 29.04 10.32 7.85
N PHE A 14 27.97 9.59 8.20
CA PHE A 14 27.90 8.14 7.99
C PHE A 14 27.79 7.77 6.50
N ALA A 15 26.97 8.49 5.73
CA ALA A 15 26.85 8.28 4.29
C ALA A 15 28.17 8.57 3.55
N GLU A 16 28.86 9.66 3.91
CA GLU A 16 30.18 10.00 3.37
C GLU A 16 31.21 8.91 3.68
N TYR A 17 31.22 8.39 4.90
CA TYR A 17 32.06 7.25 5.25
C TYR A 17 31.78 6.05 4.35
N LEU A 18 30.51 5.63 4.21
CA LEU A 18 30.16 4.49 3.36
C LEU A 18 30.55 4.71 1.90
N ASN A 19 30.31 5.90 1.36
CA ASN A 19 30.66 6.26 -0.02
C ASN A 19 32.18 6.35 -0.25
N SER A 20 32.97 6.56 0.81
CA SER A 20 34.44 6.56 0.71
C SER A 20 35.05 5.15 0.60
N ILE A 21 34.27 4.09 0.86
CA ILE A 21 34.77 2.71 0.83
C ILE A 21 34.91 2.24 -0.62
N ASN A 22 36.15 1.94 -1.03
CA ASN A 22 36.42 1.23 -2.27
C ASN A 22 36.15 -0.26 -2.09
N LEU A 23 34.88 -0.68 -2.24
CA LEU A 23 34.48 -2.06 -2.00
C LEU A 23 35.25 -3.06 -2.88
N LYS A 24 35.58 -2.68 -4.11
CA LYS A 24 36.34 -3.55 -5.03
C LYS A 24 37.71 -3.91 -4.45
N GLU A 25 38.44 -2.93 -3.93
CA GLU A 25 39.75 -3.13 -3.31
C GLU A 25 39.66 -3.98 -2.03
N VAL A 26 38.59 -3.80 -1.24
CA VAL A 26 38.33 -4.63 -0.06
C VAL A 26 38.12 -6.09 -0.45
N LEU A 27 37.32 -6.35 -1.49
CA LEU A 27 37.01 -7.71 -1.95
C LEU A 27 38.20 -8.40 -2.64
N GLU A 28 39.06 -7.65 -3.32
CA GLU A 28 40.23 -8.19 -4.04
C GLU A 28 41.42 -8.49 -3.12
N ASN A 29 41.54 -7.79 -1.98
CA ASN A 29 42.69 -7.90 -1.07
C ASN A 29 42.46 -8.79 0.16
N HIS A 30 41.28 -9.38 0.34
CA HIS A 30 40.96 -10.22 1.49
C HIS A 30 40.56 -11.64 1.09
N SER A 31 40.68 -12.57 2.04
CA SER A 31 40.31 -13.96 1.77
C SER A 31 38.79 -14.13 1.64
N ILE A 32 38.36 -15.15 0.91
CA ILE A 32 36.93 -15.50 0.80
C ILE A 32 36.31 -15.77 2.17
N ALA A 33 37.08 -16.32 3.12
CA ALA A 33 36.61 -16.57 4.48
C ALA A 33 36.31 -15.27 5.23
N ASP A 34 37.18 -14.26 5.10
CA ASP A 34 37.00 -12.95 5.73
C ASP A 34 35.82 -12.19 5.11
N ILE A 35 35.64 -12.29 3.79
CA ILE A 35 34.50 -11.69 3.08
C ILE A 35 33.17 -12.32 3.54
N LYS A 36 33.12 -13.65 3.67
CA LYS A 36 31.93 -14.34 4.19
C LYS A 36 31.62 -13.93 5.63
N LEU A 37 32.64 -13.87 6.49
CA LEU A 37 32.48 -13.43 7.86
C LEU A 37 32.00 -11.97 7.93
N MET A 38 32.56 -11.09 7.11
CA MET A 38 32.11 -9.70 7.00
C MET A 38 30.64 -9.63 6.61
N ASN A 39 30.23 -10.36 5.58
CA ASN A 39 28.84 -10.41 5.12
C ASN A 39 27.89 -10.93 6.21
N ASP A 40 28.26 -12.03 6.87
CA ASP A 40 27.46 -12.62 7.95
C ASP A 40 27.32 -11.69 9.16
N LYS A 41 28.36 -10.89 9.45
CA LYS A 41 28.30 -9.89 10.53
C LYS A 41 27.51 -8.67 10.12
N MET A 42 27.67 -8.18 8.89
CA MET A 42 26.92 -7.03 8.38
C MET A 42 25.42 -7.30 8.32
N SER A 43 25.00 -8.51 7.93
CA SER A 43 23.58 -8.89 7.87
C SER A 43 22.90 -8.94 9.25
N GLN A 44 23.69 -9.07 10.32
CA GLN A 44 23.22 -9.05 11.71
C GLN A 44 23.14 -7.65 12.32
N ILE A 45 23.69 -6.62 11.64
CA ILE A 45 23.67 -5.25 12.15
C ILE A 45 22.31 -4.62 11.85
N TYR A 46 21.55 -4.33 12.91
CA TYR A 46 20.32 -3.56 12.79
C TYR A 46 20.62 -2.07 12.66
N PHE A 47 20.32 -1.50 11.49
CA PHE A 47 20.32 -0.05 11.29
C PHE A 47 18.92 0.52 11.55
N ARG A 48 18.78 1.31 12.61
CA ARG A 48 17.56 2.05 12.89
C ARG A 48 17.30 3.06 11.76
N ARG A 49 16.15 2.94 11.11
CA ARG A 49 15.69 3.81 10.02
C ARG A 49 15.07 5.10 10.55
N ILE A 50 15.89 6.04 11.01
CA ILE A 50 15.41 7.30 11.62
C ILE A 50 14.62 8.13 10.59
N GLU A 51 14.96 8.09 9.31
CA GLU A 51 14.21 8.75 8.24
C GLU A 51 12.78 8.21 8.12
N PHE A 52 12.60 6.89 8.32
CA PHE A 52 11.29 6.26 8.36
C PHE A 52 10.50 6.76 9.56
N GLU A 53 11.10 6.79 10.75
CA GLU A 53 10.45 7.28 11.96
C GLU A 53 10.05 8.76 11.88
N VAL A 54 10.90 9.60 11.28
CA VAL A 54 10.60 11.01 11.02
C VAL A 54 9.42 11.11 10.05
N ARG A 55 9.39 10.30 8.99
CA ARG A 55 8.29 10.25 8.04
C ARG A 55 7.00 9.77 8.69
N GLU A 56 7.05 8.73 9.52
CA GLU A 56 5.90 8.26 10.31
C GLU A 56 5.41 9.36 11.24
N TYR A 57 6.30 10.09 11.91
CA TYR A 57 5.91 11.22 12.77
C TYR A 57 5.29 12.38 11.99
N ILE A 58 5.79 12.70 10.79
CA ILE A 58 5.20 13.71 9.90
C ILE A 58 3.82 13.27 9.41
N ASN A 59 3.68 11.99 9.09
CA ASN A 59 2.47 11.40 8.52
C ASN A 59 1.48 10.91 9.59
N GLN A 60 1.87 10.92 10.87
CA GLN A 60 0.97 10.64 11.97
C GLN A 60 -0.15 11.67 11.88
N PRO A 61 -1.42 11.22 11.77
CA PRO A 61 -2.54 12.14 11.80
C PRO A 61 -2.46 12.91 13.12
N LYS A 62 -2.19 14.21 13.05
CA LYS A 62 -2.29 15.14 14.20
C LYS A 62 -3.75 15.36 14.54
N ASN A 63 -4.49 14.29 14.77
CA ASN A 63 -5.87 14.32 15.19
C ASN A 63 -5.87 14.30 16.71
N ILE A 64 -5.96 15.50 17.27
CA ILE A 64 -6.97 15.76 18.29
C ILE A 64 -8.24 15.10 17.75
N CYS A 65 -8.66 13.95 18.28
CA CYS A 65 -10.01 13.47 18.03
C CYS A 65 -10.94 14.52 18.65
N PRO A 66 -11.71 15.29 17.86
CA PRO A 66 -12.90 15.91 18.41
C PRO A 66 -13.82 14.78 18.92
N PRO A 67 -14.75 15.05 19.84
CA PRO A 67 -15.71 14.04 20.27
C PRO A 67 -16.34 13.39 19.04
N ILE A 68 -16.53 12.07 19.09
CA ILE A 68 -17.15 11.26 18.04
C ILE A 68 -18.44 11.95 17.60
N GLN A 69 -18.36 12.73 16.52
CA GLN A 69 -19.52 13.13 15.75
C GLN A 69 -19.61 12.11 14.64
N THR A 70 -20.58 11.22 14.77
CA THR A 70 -21.12 10.46 13.63
C THR A 70 -21.63 11.49 12.63
N VAL A 71 -20.78 11.87 11.67
CA VAL A 71 -21.19 12.66 10.51
C VAL A 71 -21.97 11.72 9.61
N VAL A 72 -23.25 11.57 9.90
CA VAL A 72 -24.20 10.90 9.04
C VAL A 72 -24.81 11.97 8.15
N THR A 73 -24.25 12.15 6.97
CA THR A 73 -24.79 13.10 5.97
C THR A 73 -25.51 12.41 4.82
N ASN A 74 -25.65 11.07 4.80
CA ASN A 74 -26.33 10.38 3.69
C ASN A 74 -27.08 9.07 4.01
N GLU A 75 -27.44 8.78 5.26
CA GLU A 75 -28.12 7.51 5.64
C GLU A 75 -29.35 7.19 4.79
N GLN A 76 -30.23 8.18 4.52
CA GLN A 76 -31.40 7.97 3.68
C GLN A 76 -31.05 7.65 2.22
N LYS A 77 -30.01 8.28 1.67
CA LYS A 77 -29.54 8.01 0.31
C LYS A 77 -28.94 6.60 0.20
N PHE A 78 -28.13 6.20 1.17
CA PHE A 78 -27.58 4.83 1.26
C PHE A 78 -28.69 3.79 1.35
N LYS A 79 -29.66 4.00 2.24
CA LYS A 79 -30.81 3.10 2.41
C LYS A 79 -31.61 2.94 1.12
N GLN A 80 -31.90 4.05 0.43
CA GLN A 80 -32.63 4.02 -0.84
C GLN A 80 -31.86 3.32 -1.96
N LEU A 81 -30.56 3.54 -2.06
CA LEU A 81 -29.72 2.87 -3.06
C LEU A 81 -29.66 1.36 -2.81
N ILE A 82 -29.42 0.94 -1.57
CA ILE A 82 -29.33 -0.48 -1.22
C ILE A 82 -30.68 -1.19 -1.41
N GLN A 83 -31.80 -0.51 -1.13
CA GLN A 83 -33.14 -1.09 -1.37
C GLN A 83 -33.40 -1.44 -2.84
N LYS A 84 -32.79 -0.70 -3.78
CA LYS A 84 -32.92 -0.92 -5.24
C LYS A 84 -32.15 -2.14 -5.75
N ILE A 85 -31.30 -2.77 -4.94
CA ILE A 85 -30.49 -3.92 -5.37
C ILE A 85 -31.38 -5.18 -5.47
N GLY A 86 -31.90 -5.48 -6.66
CA GLY A 86 -32.89 -6.53 -6.88
C GLY A 86 -32.39 -7.98 -6.70
N TYR A 87 -31.08 -8.22 -6.74
CA TYR A 87 -30.48 -9.55 -6.59
C TYR A 87 -30.11 -9.92 -5.13
N LEU A 88 -30.35 -9.00 -4.19
CA LEU A 88 -30.21 -9.24 -2.76
C LEU A 88 -31.58 -9.47 -2.12
N SER A 89 -31.63 -10.42 -1.20
CA SER A 89 -32.74 -10.59 -0.26
C SER A 89 -32.83 -9.39 0.69
N ASP A 90 -33.99 -9.21 1.32
CA ASP A 90 -34.19 -8.10 2.27
C ASP A 90 -33.21 -8.15 3.45
N GLN A 91 -32.90 -9.35 3.94
CA GLN A 91 -31.90 -9.52 5.00
C GLN A 91 -30.48 -9.16 4.52
N GLU A 92 -30.08 -9.56 3.31
CA GLU A 92 -28.78 -9.18 2.73
C GLU A 92 -28.68 -7.65 2.57
N LYS A 93 -29.78 -6.98 2.20
CA LYS A 93 -29.85 -5.51 2.10
C LYS A 93 -29.68 -4.84 3.46
N VAL A 94 -30.35 -5.33 4.49
CA VAL A 94 -30.20 -4.82 5.87
C VAL A 94 -28.75 -4.97 6.33
N ASN A 95 -28.17 -6.16 6.17
CA ASN A 95 -26.78 -6.43 6.56
C ASN A 95 -25.78 -5.54 5.81
N LEU A 96 -25.99 -5.32 4.51
CA LEU A 96 -25.14 -4.43 3.71
C LEU A 96 -25.25 -2.98 4.19
N TYR A 97 -26.46 -2.51 4.49
CA TYR A 97 -26.69 -1.16 5.01
C TYR A 97 -25.98 -0.97 6.36
N GLU A 98 -26.22 -1.87 7.32
CA GLU A 98 -25.60 -1.83 8.64
C GLU A 98 -24.07 -1.84 8.55
N PHE A 99 -23.52 -2.70 7.71
CA PHE A 99 -22.08 -2.77 7.48
C PHE A 99 -21.52 -1.43 6.95
N LEU A 100 -22.18 -0.82 5.97
CA LEU A 100 -21.71 0.43 5.35
C LEU A 100 -21.84 1.64 6.28
N ILE A 101 -22.87 1.72 7.13
CA ILE A 101 -23.01 2.84 8.08
C ILE A 101 -22.00 2.76 9.24
N MET A 102 -21.52 1.56 9.57
CA MET A 102 -20.48 1.39 10.59
C MET A 102 -19.10 1.90 10.14
N LEU A 103 -18.86 1.93 8.83
CA LEU A 103 -17.61 2.44 8.25
C LEU A 103 -17.60 3.98 8.20
N ARG A 104 -16.45 4.58 8.42
CA ARG A 104 -16.21 6.02 8.19
C ARG A 104 -15.84 6.28 6.72
N GLU A 105 -16.07 7.50 6.26
CA GLU A 105 -15.50 7.95 4.97
C GLU A 105 -13.97 7.76 5.00
N GLY A 106 -13.41 7.20 3.94
CA GLY A 106 -11.99 6.83 3.83
C GLY A 106 -11.61 5.47 4.41
N GLU A 107 -12.53 4.73 5.06
CA GLU A 107 -12.23 3.37 5.53
C GLU A 107 -12.37 2.32 4.42
N THR A 108 -11.49 1.32 4.46
CA THR A 108 -11.53 0.19 3.53
C THR A 108 -12.77 -0.67 3.75
N ILE A 109 -13.51 -0.93 2.68
CA ILE A 109 -14.67 -1.83 2.67
C ILE A 109 -14.15 -3.26 2.47
N ALA A 110 -13.88 -3.95 3.57
CA ALA A 110 -13.40 -5.34 3.56
C ALA A 110 -14.45 -6.32 4.11
N GLY A 111 -14.56 -7.51 3.50
CA GLY A 111 -15.39 -8.60 4.04
C GLY A 111 -16.84 -8.62 3.56
N LEU A 112 -17.15 -8.00 2.41
CA LEU A 112 -18.48 -8.04 1.78
C LEU A 112 -19.00 -9.47 1.53
N THR A 113 -18.09 -10.43 1.36
CA THR A 113 -18.42 -11.87 1.24
C THR A 113 -19.18 -12.40 2.45
N ARG A 114 -19.08 -11.77 3.63
CA ARG A 114 -19.83 -12.17 4.83
C ARG A 114 -21.33 -11.85 4.72
N ILE A 115 -21.70 -10.90 3.88
CA ILE A 115 -23.09 -10.46 3.69
C ILE A 115 -23.86 -11.48 2.86
N THR A 116 -23.30 -11.88 1.71
CA THR A 116 -23.99 -12.74 0.74
C THR A 116 -23.56 -14.21 0.80
N ARG A 117 -22.39 -14.49 1.40
CA ARG A 117 -21.70 -15.79 1.36
C ARG A 117 -21.56 -16.35 -0.06
N ASN A 118 -21.56 -15.47 -1.06
CA ASN A 118 -21.54 -15.82 -2.47
C ASN A 118 -20.62 -14.86 -3.22
N ALA A 119 -19.55 -15.38 -3.82
CA ALA A 119 -18.53 -14.58 -4.50
C ALA A 119 -19.11 -13.80 -5.69
N HIS A 120 -20.00 -14.40 -6.48
CA HIS A 120 -20.63 -13.73 -7.62
C HIS A 120 -21.48 -12.54 -7.18
N LYS A 121 -22.34 -12.71 -6.16
CA LYS A 121 -23.11 -11.59 -5.60
C LYS A 121 -22.21 -10.53 -4.96
N THR A 122 -21.12 -10.93 -4.33
CA THR A 122 -20.14 -10.02 -3.73
C THR A 122 -19.53 -9.11 -4.79
N ASN A 123 -19.07 -9.67 -5.91
CA ASN A 123 -18.54 -8.90 -7.04
C ASN A 123 -19.60 -7.94 -7.62
N GLN A 124 -20.87 -8.33 -7.66
CA GLN A 124 -21.95 -7.45 -8.09
C GLN A 124 -22.18 -6.28 -7.11
N ILE A 125 -22.11 -6.53 -5.80
CA ILE A 125 -22.17 -5.46 -4.79
C ILE A 125 -21.00 -4.50 -4.99
N GLU A 126 -19.77 -4.99 -5.10
CA GLU A 126 -18.59 -4.14 -5.27
C GLU A 126 -18.73 -3.19 -6.47
N LYS A 127 -19.15 -3.70 -7.63
CA LYS A 127 -19.45 -2.89 -8.81
C LYS A 127 -20.54 -1.86 -8.54
N TYR A 128 -21.64 -2.29 -7.92
CA TYR A 128 -22.77 -1.41 -7.60
C TYR A 128 -22.34 -0.24 -6.70
N LEU A 129 -21.53 -0.49 -5.68
CA LEU A 129 -21.04 0.55 -4.77
C LEU A 129 -20.17 1.58 -5.51
N VAL A 130 -19.32 1.14 -6.43
CA VAL A 130 -18.48 2.04 -7.24
C VAL A 130 -19.33 2.87 -8.21
N GLU A 131 -20.21 2.21 -8.97
CA GLU A 131 -21.07 2.86 -9.97
C GLU A 131 -21.97 3.95 -9.38
N HIS A 132 -22.41 3.77 -8.13
CA HIS A 132 -23.28 4.73 -7.45
C HIS A 132 -22.53 5.72 -6.56
N GLY A 133 -21.19 5.75 -6.64
CA GLY A 133 -20.34 6.68 -5.90
C GLY A 133 -20.39 6.49 -4.39
N ILE A 134 -20.66 5.26 -3.93
CA ILE A 134 -20.62 4.86 -2.52
C ILE A 134 -19.19 4.51 -2.11
N ALA A 135 -18.41 3.96 -3.04
CA ALA A 135 -17.04 3.56 -2.81
C ALA A 135 -16.16 3.99 -3.97
N ASP A 136 -14.91 4.33 -3.66
CA ASP A 136 -13.87 4.44 -4.65
C ASP A 136 -13.09 3.11 -4.70
N LYS A 137 -12.68 2.69 -5.90
CA LYS A 137 -11.86 1.50 -6.11
C LYS A 137 -10.40 1.89 -6.27
N TYR A 138 -9.55 1.23 -5.52
CA TYR A 138 -8.10 1.41 -5.60
C TYR A 138 -7.42 0.08 -5.93
N SER A 139 -6.28 0.19 -6.60
CA SER A 139 -5.40 -0.94 -6.93
C SER A 139 -4.01 -0.69 -6.37
N ILE A 140 -3.33 -1.75 -5.92
CA ILE A 140 -1.90 -1.73 -5.59
C ILE A 140 -1.23 -2.78 -6.45
N ALA A 141 -0.18 -2.39 -7.17
CA ALA A 141 0.64 -3.34 -7.91
C ALA A 141 1.46 -4.20 -6.96
N ILE A 142 1.51 -5.50 -7.21
CA ILE A 142 2.17 -6.48 -6.36
C ILE A 142 3.44 -6.97 -7.04
N CYS A 143 4.53 -7.07 -6.28
CA CYS A 143 5.78 -7.60 -6.78
C CYS A 143 5.65 -9.10 -7.11
N PRO A 144 5.99 -9.54 -8.34
CA PRO A 144 5.92 -10.97 -8.69
C PRO A 144 6.94 -11.84 -7.92
N GLY A 145 8.04 -11.24 -7.44
CA GLY A 145 9.09 -11.97 -6.74
C GLY A 145 8.85 -12.17 -5.24
N CYS A 146 8.26 -11.19 -4.56
CA CYS A 146 8.11 -11.23 -3.09
C CYS A 146 6.71 -10.86 -2.58
N SER A 147 5.76 -10.59 -3.48
CA SER A 147 4.38 -10.19 -3.16
C SER A 147 4.23 -8.89 -2.35
N GLU A 148 5.30 -8.11 -2.20
CA GLU A 148 5.25 -6.79 -1.58
C GLU A 148 4.63 -5.73 -2.50
N HIS A 149 4.14 -4.66 -1.89
CA HIS A 149 3.51 -3.56 -2.61
C HIS A 149 4.55 -2.75 -3.40
N LEU A 150 4.39 -2.66 -4.72
CA LEU A 150 5.24 -1.83 -5.57
C LEU A 150 4.79 -0.36 -5.60
N THR A 151 3.50 -0.13 -5.39
CA THR A 151 2.91 1.21 -5.49
C THR A 151 2.17 1.59 -4.22
N LYS A 152 1.99 2.90 -4.08
CA LYS A 152 0.89 3.43 -3.27
C LYS A 152 -0.46 3.04 -3.91
N PRO A 153 -1.57 3.15 -3.15
CA PRO A 153 -2.92 3.10 -3.70
C PRO A 153 -3.07 3.91 -5.00
N LEU A 154 -3.46 3.25 -6.10
CA LEU A 154 -3.72 3.87 -7.39
C LEU A 154 -5.24 3.91 -7.64
N SER A 155 -5.76 5.08 -8.02
CA SER A 155 -7.09 5.16 -8.63
C SER A 155 -7.11 4.45 -9.98
N GLU A 156 -8.28 4.24 -10.57
CA GLU A 156 -8.38 3.60 -11.88
C GLU A 156 -7.64 4.36 -12.99
N GLU A 157 -7.62 5.70 -12.90
CA GLU A 157 -6.89 6.57 -13.83
C GLU A 157 -5.37 6.41 -13.65
N LEU A 158 -4.89 6.52 -12.40
CA LEU A 158 -3.47 6.35 -12.08
C LEU A 158 -2.97 4.93 -12.35
N LYS A 159 -3.82 3.91 -12.21
CA LYS A 159 -3.51 2.53 -12.57
C LYS A 159 -3.19 2.41 -14.06
N LYS A 160 -4.01 3.02 -14.93
CA LYS A 160 -3.79 3.00 -16.38
C LYS A 160 -2.52 3.75 -16.76
N GLU A 161 -2.25 4.89 -16.13
CA GLU A 161 -1.01 5.64 -16.33
C GLU A 161 0.21 4.81 -15.93
N TYR A 162 0.16 4.17 -14.77
CA TYR A 162 1.23 3.31 -14.27
C TYR A 162 1.46 2.07 -15.16
N GLN A 163 0.38 1.44 -15.64
CA GLN A 163 0.48 0.32 -16.60
C GLN A 163 1.19 0.74 -17.88
N LYS A 164 0.86 1.93 -18.39
CA LYS A 164 1.52 2.48 -19.58
C LYS A 164 3.00 2.81 -19.30
N GLU A 165 3.29 3.45 -18.16
CA GLU A 165 4.66 3.78 -17.76
C GLU A 165 5.54 2.53 -17.70
N ILE A 166 5.08 1.47 -17.03
CA ILE A 166 5.81 0.21 -16.94
C ILE A 166 5.97 -0.40 -18.33
N ALA A 167 4.92 -0.47 -19.16
CA ALA A 167 5.04 -1.05 -20.51
C ALA A 167 6.12 -0.36 -21.35
N GLU A 168 6.28 0.96 -21.22
CA GLU A 168 7.26 1.74 -21.95
C GLU A 168 8.66 1.75 -21.29
N ASN A 169 8.75 1.54 -19.97
CA ASN A 169 9.98 1.75 -19.19
C ASN A 169 10.31 0.63 -18.19
N TYR A 170 9.80 -0.59 -18.37
CA TYR A 170 9.87 -1.68 -17.38
C TYR A 170 11.26 -1.92 -16.76
N TYR A 171 12.31 -1.79 -17.57
CA TYR A 171 13.72 -1.93 -17.15
C TYR A 171 14.17 -0.92 -16.08
N LYS A 172 13.40 0.15 -15.84
CA LYS A 172 13.64 1.15 -14.79
C LYS A 172 12.93 0.83 -13.47
N HIS A 173 12.04 -0.15 -13.46
CA HIS A 173 11.22 -0.48 -12.28
C HIS A 173 11.80 -1.72 -11.58
N TYR A 174 12.03 -1.59 -10.28
CA TYR A 174 12.47 -2.68 -9.43
C TYR A 174 11.72 -2.65 -8.11
N CYS A 175 11.58 -3.81 -7.48
CA CYS A 175 11.03 -3.90 -6.14
C CYS A 175 12.07 -3.42 -5.11
N PRO A 176 11.78 -2.42 -4.26
CA PRO A 176 12.73 -1.95 -3.26
C PRO A 176 13.01 -2.98 -2.15
N GLU A 177 12.12 -3.96 -1.98
CA GLU A 177 12.24 -4.97 -0.92
C GLU A 177 13.11 -6.17 -1.35
N CYS A 178 12.91 -6.71 -2.56
CA CYS A 178 13.68 -7.86 -3.05
C CYS A 178 14.68 -7.54 -4.17
N TYR A 179 14.74 -6.28 -4.62
CA TYR A 179 15.60 -5.81 -5.72
C TYR A 179 15.39 -6.52 -7.07
N ASN A 180 14.30 -7.28 -7.23
CA ASN A 180 13.92 -7.80 -8.54
C ASN A 180 13.51 -6.65 -9.46
N PHE A 181 14.21 -6.54 -10.58
CA PHE A 181 13.77 -5.75 -11.72
C PHE A 181 12.55 -6.43 -12.35
N LEU A 182 11.57 -5.63 -12.75
CA LEU A 182 10.48 -6.15 -13.58
C LEU A 182 11.08 -6.55 -14.93
N GLN A 183 10.78 -7.76 -15.38
CA GLN A 183 11.05 -8.21 -16.74
C GLN A 183 9.85 -7.92 -17.64
N TYR A 184 10.04 -7.99 -18.96
CA TYR A 184 8.96 -7.78 -19.93
C TYR A 184 7.75 -8.70 -19.64
N ASP A 185 8.01 -9.97 -19.34
CA ASP A 185 6.98 -10.97 -19.02
C ASP A 185 6.24 -10.66 -17.70
N ASP A 186 6.89 -9.96 -16.76
CA ASP A 186 6.28 -9.52 -15.51
C ASP A 186 5.30 -8.36 -15.72
N VAL A 187 5.50 -7.55 -16.77
CA VAL A 187 4.63 -6.41 -17.09
C VAL A 187 3.27 -6.86 -17.60
N GLU A 188 3.26 -7.84 -18.51
CA GLU A 188 2.04 -8.38 -19.07
C GLU A 188 1.19 -9.12 -18.02
N ASN A 189 1.83 -9.60 -16.95
CA ASN A 189 1.22 -10.40 -15.89
C ASN A 189 1.26 -9.73 -14.51
N LEU A 190 1.46 -8.41 -14.45
CA LEU A 190 1.60 -7.72 -13.17
C LEU A 190 0.30 -7.80 -12.38
N ASP A 191 0.37 -8.42 -11.20
CA ASP A 191 -0.80 -8.62 -10.36
C ASP A 191 -1.16 -7.34 -9.60
N TYR A 192 -2.47 -7.14 -9.42
CA TYR A 192 -3.01 -5.99 -8.71
C TYR A 192 -3.94 -6.46 -7.61
N LYS A 193 -3.61 -6.08 -6.38
CA LYS A 193 -4.53 -6.20 -5.26
C LYS A 193 -5.52 -5.04 -5.29
N GLU A 194 -6.78 -5.36 -5.50
CA GLU A 194 -7.86 -4.38 -5.53
C GLU A 194 -8.57 -4.31 -4.17
N TYR A 195 -9.01 -3.11 -3.80
CA TYR A 195 -9.84 -2.90 -2.61
C TYR A 195 -10.72 -1.67 -2.80
N LEU A 196 -11.79 -1.64 -2.02
CA LEU A 196 -12.75 -0.55 -2.00
C LEU A 196 -12.54 0.33 -0.78
N VAL A 197 -12.75 1.63 -0.93
CA VAL A 197 -12.71 2.62 0.15
C VAL A 197 -14.04 3.36 0.16
N LYS A 198 -14.66 3.51 1.34
CA LYS A 198 -15.92 4.23 1.48
C LYS A 198 -15.72 5.71 1.14
N LYS A 199 -16.63 6.23 0.31
CA LYS A 199 -16.69 7.63 -0.06
C LYS A 199 -17.56 8.43 0.88
#